data_AF-A0A3D4LGQ3-F1
#
_entry.id   AF-A0A3D4LGQ3-F1
#
_cell.length_a   1.000
_cell.length_b   1.000
_cell.length_c   1.000
_cell.angle_alpha   90.00
_cell.angle_beta   90.00
_cell.angle_gamma   90.00
#
_symmetry.space_group_name_H-M   'P 1'
#
loop_
_entity.id
_entity.type
_entity.pdbx_description
1 polymer ?
#
loop_
_entity_poly.entity_id
_entity_poly.type
_entity_poly.pdbx_seq_one_letter_code
_entity_poly.pdbx_strand_id
1 'polypeptide(L)'
;MADSGKYSEEIKYLDEIINLLKNKLEYETNQLENQKSDLIESRREMWENTTHSSADFDKLTDFNQYLSALQAQTFTYTELAKRILRYEKMLESPYFARIDFTEEGYDDTEKIYIGLFNLMDDETHEIKVYDWRAPISGIYYRNEIGPVEY
;
A
#
# COMPACT_ATOMS: atom_id res chain seq x y z
N MET A 1 36.33 -7.14 -9.25
CA MET A 1 36.33 -7.19 -7.76
C MET A 1 35.43 -6.12 -7.12
N ALA A 2 35.32 -4.90 -7.67
CA ALA A 2 34.38 -3.88 -7.15
C ALA A 2 32.89 -4.19 -7.44
N ASP A 3 32.61 -4.93 -8.52
CA ASP A 3 31.25 -5.23 -9.01
C ASP A 3 30.49 -6.27 -8.15
N SER A 4 31.21 -7.24 -7.58
CA SER A 4 30.63 -8.30 -6.73
C SER A 4 30.10 -7.77 -5.39
N GLY A 5 30.65 -6.66 -4.89
CA GLY A 5 30.18 -6.02 -3.66
C GLY A 5 28.85 -5.32 -3.85
N LYS A 6 28.74 -4.47 -4.88
CA LYS A 6 27.48 -3.78 -5.23
C LYS A 6 26.36 -4.75 -5.55
N TYR A 7 26.65 -5.79 -6.33
CA TYR A 7 25.67 -6.83 -6.63
C TYR A 7 25.18 -7.55 -5.37
N SER A 8 26.07 -7.84 -4.41
CA SER A 8 25.68 -8.47 -3.14
C SER A 8 24.86 -7.54 -2.25
N GLU A 9 25.11 -6.23 -2.24
CA GLU A 9 24.29 -5.25 -1.52
C GLU A 9 22.88 -5.18 -2.10
N GLU A 10 22.77 -5.14 -3.43
CA GLU A 10 21.47 -5.11 -4.11
C GLU A 10 20.65 -6.38 -3.89
N ILE A 11 21.29 -7.57 -3.83
CA ILE A 11 20.58 -8.80 -3.46
C ILE A 11 20.02 -8.70 -2.05
N LYS A 12 20.82 -8.21 -1.09
CA LYS A 12 20.37 -8.08 0.31
C LYS A 12 19.21 -7.11 0.42
N TYR A 13 19.29 -5.98 -0.28
CA TYR A 13 18.21 -5.01 -0.32
C TYR A 13 16.95 -5.61 -0.94
N LEU A 14 17.07 -6.31 -2.07
CA LEU A 14 15.94 -7.00 -2.69
C LEU A 14 15.31 -8.03 -1.73
N ASP A 15 16.11 -8.82 -1.02
CA ASP A 15 15.63 -9.78 -0.04
C ASP A 15 14.86 -9.10 1.11
N GLU A 16 15.36 -7.96 1.60
CA GLU A 16 14.67 -7.13 2.60
C GLU A 16 13.30 -6.66 2.09
N ILE A 17 13.25 -6.11 0.88
CA ILE A 17 12.01 -5.66 0.24
C ILE A 17 11.01 -6.80 0.05
N ILE A 18 11.47 -7.96 -0.41
CA ILE A 18 10.62 -9.13 -0.59
C ILE A 18 10.07 -9.63 0.75
N ASN A 19 10.87 -9.63 1.81
CA ASN A 19 10.41 -10.03 3.14
C ASN A 19 9.38 -9.04 3.69
N LEU A 20 9.62 -7.72 3.53
CA LEU A 20 8.68 -6.69 3.93
C LEU A 20 7.33 -6.83 3.19
N LEU A 21 7.37 -7.06 1.87
CA LEU A 21 6.18 -7.29 1.05
C LEU A 21 5.42 -8.55 1.48
N LYS A 22 6.12 -9.66 1.75
CA LYS A 22 5.48 -10.90 2.23
C LYS A 22 4.79 -10.71 3.57
N ASN A 23 5.45 -10.06 4.53
CA ASN A 23 4.87 -9.78 5.84
C ASN A 23 3.60 -8.91 5.71
N LYS A 24 3.65 -7.86 4.88
CA LYS A 24 2.48 -6.99 4.63
C LYS A 24 1.36 -7.73 3.91
N LEU A 25 1.69 -8.56 2.92
CA LEU A 25 0.70 -9.36 2.18
C LEU A 25 -0.01 -10.34 3.12
N GLU A 26 0.75 -11.06 3.96
CA GLU A 26 0.19 -11.99 4.94
C GLU A 26 -0.72 -11.27 5.94
N TYR A 27 -0.23 -10.17 6.52
CA TYR A 27 -1.02 -9.36 7.45
C TYR A 27 -2.35 -8.92 6.83
N GLU A 28 -2.31 -8.36 5.63
CA GLU A 28 -3.51 -7.84 4.98
C GLU A 28 -4.48 -8.91 4.50
N THR A 29 -3.96 -10.05 4.06
CA THR A 29 -4.80 -11.21 3.70
C THR A 29 -5.57 -11.71 4.90
N ASN A 30 -4.93 -11.79 6.08
CA ASN A 30 -5.60 -12.15 7.32
C ASN A 30 -6.66 -11.12 7.72
N GLN A 31 -6.35 -9.83 7.59
CA GLN A 31 -7.33 -8.77 7.86
C GLN A 31 -8.53 -8.81 6.90
N LEU A 32 -8.32 -9.21 5.63
CA LEU A 32 -9.37 -9.27 4.62
C LEU A 32 -10.38 -10.37 4.94
N GLU A 33 -9.91 -11.53 5.39
CA GLU A 33 -10.80 -12.63 5.80
C GLU A 33 -11.64 -12.26 7.03
N ASN A 34 -11.05 -11.55 8.01
CA ASN A 34 -11.79 -11.05 9.17
C ASN A 34 -12.88 -10.04 8.73
N GLN A 35 -12.51 -9.04 7.92
CA GLN A 35 -13.46 -8.03 7.43
C GLN A 35 -14.59 -8.63 6.58
N LYS A 36 -14.30 -9.70 5.84
CA LYS A 36 -15.31 -10.43 5.08
C LYS A 36 -16.37 -11.05 5.99
N SER A 37 -15.94 -11.66 7.10
CA SER A 37 -16.85 -12.22 8.11
C SER A 37 -17.72 -11.11 8.72
N ASP A 38 -17.11 -10.01 9.16
CA ASP A 38 -17.80 -8.86 9.76
C ASP A 38 -18.83 -8.24 8.81
N LEU A 39 -18.51 -8.15 7.51
CA LEU A 39 -19.42 -7.62 6.50
C LEU A 39 -20.63 -8.53 6.26
N ILE A 40 -20.43 -9.85 6.31
CA ILE A 40 -21.52 -10.83 6.19
C ILE A 40 -22.45 -10.73 7.41
N GLU A 41 -21.87 -10.64 8.61
CA GLU A 41 -22.62 -10.48 9.86
C GLU A 41 -23.42 -9.16 9.87
N SER A 42 -22.77 -8.04 9.55
CA SER A 42 -23.42 -6.72 9.49
C SER A 42 -24.59 -6.68 8.48
N ARG A 43 -24.46 -7.38 7.34
CA ARG A 43 -25.55 -7.51 6.35
C ARG A 43 -26.71 -8.34 6.88
N ARG A 44 -26.41 -9.40 7.63
CA ARG A 44 -27.43 -10.25 8.26
C ARG A 44 -28.19 -9.50 9.33
N GLU A 45 -27.49 -8.80 10.22
CA GLU A 45 -28.10 -7.97 11.26
C GLU A 45 -29.02 -6.90 10.67
N MET A 46 -28.56 -6.18 9.64
CA MET A 46 -29.40 -5.21 8.94
C MET A 46 -30.68 -5.87 8.40
N TRP A 47 -30.58 -7.05 7.77
CA TRP A 47 -31.73 -7.75 7.22
C TRP A 47 -32.73 -8.19 8.30
N GLU A 48 -32.26 -8.79 9.39
CA GLU A 48 -33.09 -9.24 10.52
C GLU A 48 -33.82 -8.05 11.18
N ASN A 49 -33.12 -6.92 11.36
CA ASN A 49 -33.67 -5.72 12.00
C ASN A 49 -34.59 -4.89 11.08
N THR A 50 -34.48 -5.04 9.75
CA THR A 50 -35.27 -4.27 8.78
C THR A 50 -36.52 -5.02 8.28
N THR A 51 -36.48 -6.36 8.18
CA THR A 51 -37.58 -7.15 7.60
C THR A 51 -38.86 -7.19 8.43
N HIS A 52 -38.83 -6.83 9.71
CA HIS A 52 -39.96 -7.02 10.63
C HIS A 52 -40.84 -5.77 10.83
N SER A 53 -40.61 -4.63 10.18
CA SER A 53 -41.38 -3.39 10.50
C SER A 53 -41.31 -2.32 9.41
N SER A 54 -42.27 -2.30 8.49
CA SER A 54 -42.34 -1.34 7.38
C SER A 54 -43.08 -0.02 7.67
N ALA A 55 -43.36 0.33 8.94
CA ALA A 55 -44.31 1.42 9.27
C ALA A 55 -43.83 2.53 10.23
N ASP A 56 -42.61 2.49 10.80
CA ASP A 56 -42.13 3.50 11.77
C ASP A 56 -41.05 4.42 11.20
N PHE A 57 -41.24 5.74 11.35
CA PHE A 57 -40.31 6.78 10.89
C PHE A 57 -38.96 6.76 11.64
N ASP A 58 -38.95 6.43 12.93
CA ASP A 58 -37.72 6.31 13.73
C ASP A 58 -36.80 5.20 13.19
N LYS A 59 -37.37 4.13 12.63
CA LYS A 59 -36.61 3.03 12.02
C LYS A 59 -35.97 3.39 10.67
N LEU A 60 -36.44 4.44 9.99
CA LEU A 60 -35.76 4.97 8.79
C LEU A 60 -34.41 5.60 9.15
N THR A 61 -34.30 6.21 10.33
CA THR A 61 -33.03 6.78 10.80
C THR A 61 -32.03 5.67 11.11
N ASP A 62 -32.46 4.62 11.82
CA ASP A 62 -31.63 3.46 12.12
C ASP A 62 -31.18 2.74 10.84
N PHE A 63 -32.09 2.56 9.88
CA PHE A 63 -31.76 1.96 8.58
C PHE A 63 -30.68 2.75 7.82
N ASN A 64 -30.78 4.08 7.79
CA ASN A 64 -29.76 4.92 7.16
C ASN A 64 -28.40 4.82 7.88
N GLN A 65 -28.38 4.67 9.20
CA GLN A 65 -27.16 4.43 9.95
C GLN A 65 -26.52 3.09 9.57
N TYR A 66 -27.31 2.00 9.51
CA TYR A 66 -26.83 0.70 9.05
C TYR A 66 -26.28 0.75 7.63
N LEU A 67 -27.00 1.40 6.70
CA LEU A 67 -26.53 1.57 5.31
C LEU A 67 -25.19 2.31 5.26
N SER A 68 -25.05 3.39 6.02
CA SER A 68 -23.82 4.18 6.06
C SER A 68 -22.65 3.36 6.60
N ALA A 69 -22.88 2.59 7.67
CA ALA A 69 -21.86 1.69 8.23
C ALA A 69 -21.43 0.60 7.24
N LEU A 70 -22.40 -0.04 6.56
CA LEU A 70 -22.13 -1.05 5.54
C LEU A 70 -21.35 -0.50 4.35
N GLN A 71 -21.64 0.73 3.93
CA GLN A 71 -20.88 1.41 2.88
C GLN A 71 -19.44 1.65 3.31
N ALA A 72 -19.21 2.12 4.54
CA ALA A 72 -17.87 2.35 5.07
C ALA A 72 -17.06 1.05 5.21
N GLN A 73 -17.68 -0.03 5.70
CA GLN A 73 -17.06 -1.35 5.77
C GLN A 73 -16.76 -1.91 4.37
N THR A 74 -17.70 -1.80 3.43
CA THR A 74 -17.50 -2.25 2.04
C THR A 74 -16.35 -1.49 1.39
N PHE A 75 -16.29 -0.17 1.56
CA PHE A 75 -15.17 0.64 1.07
C PHE A 75 -13.83 0.14 1.63
N THR A 76 -13.74 -0.01 2.95
CA THR A 76 -12.53 -0.52 3.62
C THR A 76 -12.11 -1.89 3.06
N TYR A 77 -13.05 -2.82 2.92
CA TYR A 77 -12.81 -4.14 2.33
C TYR A 77 -12.25 -4.04 0.90
N THR A 78 -12.84 -3.18 0.07
CA THR A 78 -12.37 -3.01 -1.32
C THR A 78 -10.98 -2.37 -1.40
N GLU A 79 -10.65 -1.43 -0.51
CA GLU A 79 -9.32 -0.82 -0.46
C GLU A 79 -8.25 -1.81 0.03
N LEU A 80 -8.60 -2.67 1.00
CA LEU A 80 -7.74 -3.75 1.47
C LEU A 80 -7.46 -4.76 0.34
N ALA A 81 -8.49 -5.21 -0.38
CA ALA A 81 -8.33 -6.10 -1.52
C ALA A 81 -7.47 -5.48 -2.63
N LYS A 82 -7.64 -4.19 -2.92
CA LYS A 82 -6.77 -3.47 -3.89
C LYS A 82 -5.32 -3.43 -3.43
N ARG A 83 -5.05 -3.30 -2.13
CA ARG A 83 -3.69 -3.20 -1.58
C ARG A 83 -2.97 -4.56 -1.62
N ILE A 84 -3.67 -5.65 -1.32
CA ILE A 84 -3.21 -7.02 -1.56
C ILE A 84 -2.78 -7.21 -3.02
N LEU A 85 -3.63 -6.85 -3.98
CA LEU A 85 -3.30 -6.94 -5.41
C LEU A 85 -2.07 -6.11 -5.80
N ARG A 86 -1.80 -4.99 -5.11
CA ARG A 86 -0.58 -4.20 -5.32
C ARG A 86 0.64 -4.95 -4.81
N TYR A 87 0.60 -5.49 -3.60
CA TYR A 87 1.74 -6.26 -3.06
C TYR A 87 2.05 -7.51 -3.88
N GLU A 88 1.03 -8.22 -4.37
CA GLU A 88 1.23 -9.36 -5.28
C GLU A 88 1.99 -8.95 -6.54
N LYS A 89 1.61 -7.83 -7.17
CA LYS A 89 2.33 -7.28 -8.33
C LYS A 89 3.76 -6.83 -7.98
N MET A 90 3.95 -6.23 -6.81
CA MET A 90 5.29 -5.83 -6.36
C MET A 90 6.18 -7.02 -6.07
N LEU A 91 5.65 -8.16 -5.62
CA LEU A 91 6.46 -9.37 -5.42
C LEU A 91 7.05 -9.92 -6.72
N GLU A 92 6.40 -9.69 -7.86
CA GLU A 92 6.93 -10.06 -9.19
C GLU A 92 8.10 -9.15 -9.60
N SER A 93 7.98 -7.84 -9.35
CA SER A 93 9.01 -6.84 -9.65
C SER A 93 8.86 -5.64 -8.70
N PRO A 94 9.60 -5.61 -7.57
CA PRO A 94 9.39 -4.59 -6.54
C PRO A 94 9.76 -3.19 -7.00
N TYR A 95 10.87 -3.08 -7.73
CA TYR A 95 11.39 -1.86 -8.31
C TYR A 95 12.10 -2.17 -9.62
N PHE A 96 12.13 -1.21 -10.53
CA PHE A 96 12.78 -1.34 -11.85
C PHE A 96 13.97 -0.39 -12.03
N ALA A 97 14.14 0.57 -11.12
CA ALA A 97 15.25 1.53 -11.18
C ALA A 97 15.76 1.88 -9.77
N ARG A 98 17.04 2.25 -9.72
CA ARG A 98 17.72 2.86 -8.57
C ARG A 98 18.40 4.14 -9.04
N ILE A 99 18.29 5.19 -8.23
CA ILE A 99 18.97 6.46 -8.42
C ILE A 99 19.73 6.78 -7.14
N ASP A 100 21.01 7.11 -7.28
CA ASP A 100 21.80 7.66 -6.18
C ASP A 100 21.67 9.19 -6.27
N PHE A 101 21.02 9.79 -5.27
CA PHE A 101 20.74 11.23 -5.20
C PHE A 101 21.52 11.86 -4.04
N THR A 102 22.05 13.05 -4.23
CA THR A 102 22.72 13.81 -3.17
C THR A 102 22.18 15.22 -3.22
N GLU A 103 21.54 15.65 -2.14
CA GLU A 103 20.94 16.98 -2.04
C GLU A 103 22.04 18.04 -1.86
N GLU A 104 21.88 19.18 -2.53
CA GLU A 104 22.86 20.26 -2.42
C GLU A 104 22.91 20.79 -0.98
N GLY A 105 24.11 20.76 -0.39
CA GLY A 105 24.33 21.14 1.02
C GLY A 105 24.32 19.97 2.01
N TYR A 106 24.09 18.74 1.54
CA TYR A 106 24.20 17.51 2.32
C TYR A 106 25.29 16.60 1.75
N ASP A 107 26.08 15.97 2.62
CA ASP A 107 27.15 15.04 2.22
C ASP A 107 26.62 13.60 2.02
N ASP A 108 25.37 13.33 2.40
CA ASP A 108 24.78 12.00 2.35
C ASP A 108 24.13 11.72 0.97
N THR A 109 24.55 10.62 0.37
CA THR A 109 23.92 10.08 -0.84
C THR A 109 22.78 9.13 -0.48
N GLU A 110 21.56 9.51 -0.84
CA GLU A 110 20.37 8.69 -0.70
C GLU A 110 20.21 7.73 -1.89
N LYS A 111 19.79 6.50 -1.59
CA LYS A 111 19.45 5.49 -2.60
C LYS A 111 17.94 5.48 -2.81
N ILE A 112 17.49 5.96 -3.96
CA ILE A 112 16.07 6.06 -4.33
C ILE A 112 15.72 4.89 -5.24
N TYR A 113 14.92 3.96 -4.74
CA TYR A 113 14.39 2.83 -5.51
C TYR A 113 13.01 3.18 -6.08
N ILE A 114 12.79 2.96 -7.37
CA ILE A 114 11.56 3.34 -8.08
C ILE A 114 10.85 2.10 -8.61
N GLY A 115 9.58 1.96 -8.26
CA GLY A 115 8.72 0.84 -8.62
C GLY A 115 7.32 1.26 -9.05
N LEU A 116 6.44 0.27 -9.20
CA LEU A 116 5.06 0.50 -9.65
C LEU A 116 4.20 1.18 -8.59
N PHE A 117 4.48 0.94 -7.31
CA PHE A 117 3.74 1.47 -6.17
C PHE A 117 4.70 1.81 -5.02
N ASN A 118 4.25 2.66 -4.11
CA ASN A 118 4.98 2.95 -2.87
C ASN A 118 5.03 1.72 -1.95
N LEU A 119 6.21 1.45 -1.39
CA LEU A 119 6.40 0.56 -0.24
C LEU A 119 7.03 1.35 0.90
N MET A 120 6.33 1.40 2.03
CA MET A 120 6.80 2.06 3.23
C MET A 120 7.00 1.02 4.33
N ASP A 121 8.08 1.16 5.08
CA ASP A 121 8.30 0.42 6.32
C ASP A 121 7.43 1.03 7.42
N ASP A 122 6.61 0.21 8.09
CA ASP A 122 5.67 0.71 9.10
C ASP A 122 6.35 1.07 10.42
N GLU A 123 7.55 0.54 10.69
CA GLU A 123 8.30 0.85 11.90
C GLU A 123 9.10 2.14 11.72
N THR A 124 9.88 2.23 10.65
CA THR A 124 10.77 3.39 10.42
C THR A 124 10.06 4.55 9.72
N HIS A 125 8.88 4.31 9.13
CA HIS A 125 8.17 5.25 8.27
C HIS A 125 8.96 5.67 7.01
N GLU A 126 10.03 4.94 6.70
CA GLU A 126 10.83 5.18 5.51
C GLU A 126 10.16 4.59 4.28
N ILE A 127 10.17 5.33 3.17
CA ILE A 127 9.78 4.82 1.87
C ILE A 127 10.94 3.99 1.33
N LYS A 128 10.75 2.67 1.29
CA LYS A 128 11.72 1.71 0.74
C LYS A 128 11.64 1.60 -0.78
N VAL A 129 10.47 1.86 -1.37
CA VAL A 129 10.28 1.95 -2.83
C VAL A 129 9.31 3.09 -3.13
N TYR A 130 9.69 3.97 -4.05
CA TYR A 130 8.89 5.10 -4.53
C TYR A 130 8.05 4.71 -5.75
N ASP A 131 6.79 5.13 -5.77
CA ASP A 131 5.88 5.06 -6.91
C ASP A 131 6.40 5.97 -8.03
N TRP A 132 6.50 5.42 -9.25
CA TRP A 132 7.01 6.14 -10.42
C TRP A 132 6.29 7.46 -10.74
N ARG A 133 5.09 7.69 -10.20
CA ARG A 133 4.32 8.94 -10.39
C ARG A 133 4.61 9.99 -9.33
N ALA A 134 5.36 9.67 -8.29
CA ALA A 134 5.73 10.63 -7.26
C ALA A 134 6.65 11.72 -7.84
N PRO A 135 6.56 12.99 -7.39
CA PRO A 135 7.40 14.08 -7.89
C PRO A 135 8.91 13.76 -7.88
N ILE A 136 9.40 13.12 -6.81
CA ILE A 136 10.79 12.65 -6.67
C ILE A 136 11.21 11.68 -7.80
N SER A 137 10.29 10.84 -8.28
CA SER A 137 10.56 9.90 -9.38
C SER A 137 10.72 10.60 -10.73
N GLY A 138 10.38 11.90 -10.82
CA GLY A 138 10.70 12.74 -11.98
C GLY A 138 12.19 12.76 -12.32
N ILE A 139 13.08 12.56 -11.33
CA ILE A 139 14.54 12.48 -11.54
C ILE A 139 14.89 11.37 -12.55
N TYR A 140 14.17 10.25 -12.52
CA TYR A 140 14.39 9.11 -13.43
C TYR A 140 14.20 9.50 -14.91
N TYR A 141 13.22 10.35 -15.20
CA TYR A 141 12.84 10.68 -16.57
C TYR A 141 13.59 11.87 -17.15
N ARG A 142 14.23 12.69 -16.29
CA ARG A 142 14.97 13.89 -16.74
C ARG A 142 16.28 13.58 -17.46
N ASN A 143 16.78 12.34 -17.41
CA ASN A 143 17.93 11.85 -18.20
C ASN A 143 19.19 12.76 -18.17
N GLU A 144 19.41 13.50 -17.09
CA GLU A 144 20.56 14.38 -16.94
C GLU A 144 21.40 13.92 -15.74
N ILE A 145 22.66 13.57 -16.01
CA ILE A 145 23.68 13.42 -14.98
C ILE A 145 24.14 14.83 -14.61
N GLY A 146 23.94 15.23 -13.36
CA GLY A 146 24.28 16.58 -12.90
C GLY A 146 23.25 17.14 -11.91
N PRO A 147 23.26 18.46 -11.67
CA PRO A 147 22.28 19.11 -10.80
C PRO A 147 20.86 18.86 -11.31
N VAL A 148 19.95 18.49 -10.39
CA VAL A 148 18.54 18.20 -10.70
C VAL A 148 17.62 18.84 -9.67
N GLU A 149 16.52 19.45 -10.13
CA GLU A 149 15.43 19.98 -9.29
C GLU A 149 14.18 19.08 -9.46
N TYR A 150 13.44 18.81 -8.37
CA TYR A 150 12.26 17.92 -8.36
C TYR A 150 11.11 18.42 -7.50
#